data_AF-A0A6L3Z1B7-F1
#
_entry.id   AF-A0A6L3Z1B7-F1
#
_cell.length_a   1.000
_cell.length_b   1.000
_cell.length_c   1.000
_cell.angle_alpha   90.00
_cell.angle_beta   90.00
_cell.angle_gamma   90.00
#
_symmetry.space_group_name_H-M   'P 1'
#
loop_
_entity.id
_entity.type
_entity.pdbx_description
1 polymer ?
#
loop_
_entity_poly.entity_id
_entity_poly.type
_entity_poly.pdbx_seq_one_letter_code
_entity_poly.pdbx_strand_id
1 'polypeptide(L)'
;MMMTDPQYLKTSYDDDPLMYGFFIGCLRWALGEKRVMAEYRKQTGDAFSPATTAEARMIDQATGADIAFLQRFSDWVEENLFGTPDQIFSEDA
;
A
#
# COMPACT_ATOMS: atom_id res chain seq x y z
N MET A 1 -12.60 26.28 -4.66
CA MET A 1 -11.43 25.47 -5.03
C MET A 1 -11.38 24.33 -4.03
N MET A 2 -11.91 23.15 -4.37
CA MET A 2 -11.76 21.99 -3.50
C MET A 2 -10.29 21.63 -3.53
N MET A 3 -9.58 21.86 -2.43
CA MET A 3 -8.33 21.16 -2.19
C MET A 3 -8.72 19.70 -2.03
N THR A 4 -8.56 18.89 -3.07
CA THR A 4 -8.51 17.44 -2.92
C THR A 4 -7.40 17.18 -1.93
N ASP A 5 -7.75 16.72 -0.73
CA ASP A 5 -6.76 16.23 0.22
C ASP A 5 -5.83 15.27 -0.53
N PRO A 6 -4.50 15.41 -0.39
CA PRO A 6 -3.59 14.47 -1.01
C PRO A 6 -3.96 13.07 -0.53
N GLN A 7 -4.35 12.20 -1.47
CA GLN A 7 -4.59 10.79 -1.20
C GLN A 7 -3.26 10.18 -0.75
N TYR A 8 -3.11 10.02 0.56
CA TYR A 8 -1.92 9.55 1.22
C TYR A 8 -2.24 8.22 1.90
N LEU A 9 -1.31 7.28 1.82
CA LEU A 9 -1.43 5.99 2.50
C LEU A 9 -1.12 6.20 3.96
N LYS A 10 -2.04 5.88 4.86
CA LYS A 10 -1.75 5.93 6.29
C LYS A 10 -0.87 4.75 6.65
N THR A 11 0.24 5.00 7.32
CA THR A 11 1.22 3.97 7.69
C THR A 11 1.71 4.20 9.11
N SER A 12 2.31 3.19 9.75
CA SER A 12 2.97 3.41 11.05
C SER A 12 4.20 4.34 10.97
N TYR A 13 4.66 4.68 9.76
CA TYR A 13 5.83 5.52 9.52
C TYR A 13 5.49 6.99 9.27
N ASP A 14 4.23 7.40 9.39
CA ASP A 14 3.77 8.75 9.03
C ASP A 14 4.50 9.87 9.81
N ASP A 15 5.02 9.55 10.99
CA ASP A 15 5.79 10.48 11.84
C ASP A 15 7.33 10.43 11.58
N ASP A 16 7.82 9.51 10.74
CA ASP A 16 9.22 9.39 10.32
C ASP A 16 9.34 9.46 8.78
N PRO A 17 9.63 10.64 8.21
CA PRO A 17 9.71 10.84 6.76
C PRO A 17 10.75 9.96 6.06
N LEU A 18 11.83 9.56 6.75
CA LEU A 18 12.87 8.72 6.18
C LEU A 18 12.35 7.28 6.04
N MET A 19 11.78 6.73 7.11
CA MET A 19 11.21 5.39 7.11
C MET A 19 10.01 5.27 6.18
N TYR A 20 9.17 6.31 6.13
CA TYR A 20 8.08 6.39 5.15
C TYR A 20 8.60 6.31 3.71
N GLY A 21 9.68 7.03 3.39
CA GLY A 21 10.30 6.98 2.08
C GLY A 21 10.80 5.58 1.70
N PHE A 22 11.44 4.87 2.64
CA PHE A 22 11.87 3.48 2.43
C PHE A 22 10.68 2.54 2.25
N PHE A 23 9.64 2.71 3.05
CA PHE A 23 8.43 1.90 2.99
C PHE A 23 7.70 2.07 1.65
N ILE A 24 7.54 3.31 1.16
CA ILE A 24 6.99 3.56 -0.20
C ILE A 24 7.86 2.92 -1.29
N GLY A 25 9.18 2.93 -1.14
CA GLY A 25 10.09 2.20 -2.03
C GLY A 25 9.82 0.69 -2.04
N CYS A 26 9.65 0.09 -0.87
CA CYS A 26 9.30 -1.32 -0.71
C CYS A 26 7.94 -1.64 -1.35
N LEU A 27 6.90 -0.83 -1.09
CA LEU A 27 5.57 -1.00 -1.67
C LEU A 27 5.59 -0.99 -3.19
N ARG A 28 6.34 -0.06 -3.80
CA ARG A 28 6.47 0.01 -5.27
C ARG A 28 7.13 -1.24 -5.85
N TRP A 29 8.17 -1.76 -5.18
CA TRP A 29 8.79 -3.02 -5.57
C TRP A 29 7.81 -4.19 -5.41
N ALA A 30 7.12 -4.28 -4.27
CA ALA A 30 6.19 -5.35 -3.93
C ALA A 30 5.01 -5.44 -4.91
N LEU A 31 4.48 -4.31 -5.38
CA LEU A 31 3.44 -4.26 -6.41
C LEU A 31 3.89 -4.87 -7.75
N GLY A 32 5.18 -4.77 -8.07
CA GLY A 32 5.78 -5.34 -9.28
C GLY A 32 6.18 -6.81 -9.14
N GLU A 33 6.32 -7.33 -7.93
CA GLU A 33 6.79 -8.67 -7.66
C GLU A 33 5.64 -9.69 -7.68
N LYS A 34 5.62 -10.55 -8.70
CA LYS A 34 4.54 -11.51 -8.93
C LYS A 34 4.31 -12.44 -7.74
N ARG A 35 5.39 -12.87 -7.08
CA ARG A 35 5.27 -13.78 -5.93
C ARG A 35 4.61 -13.11 -4.74
N VAL A 36 4.99 -11.86 -4.46
CA VAL A 36 4.41 -11.07 -3.38
C VAL A 36 2.93 -10.81 -3.64
N MET A 37 2.58 -10.35 -4.84
CA MET A 37 1.19 -10.12 -5.23
C MET A 37 0.35 -11.40 -5.20
N ALA A 38 0.91 -12.54 -5.61
CA ALA A 38 0.21 -13.82 -5.54
C ALA A 38 -0.08 -14.24 -4.09
N GLU A 39 0.90 -14.08 -3.19
CA GLU A 39 0.73 -14.42 -1.78
C GLU A 39 -0.26 -13.48 -1.09
N TYR A 40 -0.17 -12.16 -1.32
CA TYR A 40 -1.15 -11.17 -0.85
C TYR A 40 -2.57 -11.59 -1.22
N ARG A 41 -2.83 -11.86 -2.51
CA ARG A 41 -4.17 -12.24 -2.99
C ARG A 41 -4.65 -13.56 -2.39
N LYS A 42 -3.74 -14.53 -2.21
CA LYS A 42 -4.06 -15.83 -1.62
C LYS A 42 -4.47 -15.69 -0.15
N GLN A 43 -3.80 -14.85 0.63
CA GLN A 43 -4.09 -14.66 2.05
C GLN A 43 -5.32 -13.78 2.30
N THR A 44 -5.48 -12.72 1.51
CA THR A 44 -6.54 -11.71 1.73
C THR A 44 -7.81 -11.96 0.93
N GLY A 45 -7.74 -12.75 -0.15
CA GLY A 45 -8.82 -12.87 -1.11
C GLY A 45 -9.06 -11.62 -1.97
N ASP A 46 -8.17 -10.63 -1.93
CA ASP A 46 -8.35 -9.38 -2.68
C ASP A 46 -8.34 -9.63 -4.21
N ALA A 47 -9.48 -9.35 -4.83
CA ALA A 47 -9.72 -9.53 -6.25
C ALA A 47 -9.60 -8.22 -7.06
N PHE A 48 -9.31 -7.08 -6.42
CA PHE A 48 -9.17 -5.82 -7.13
C PHE A 48 -8.08 -5.92 -8.21
N SER A 49 -8.37 -5.35 -9.37
CA SER A 49 -7.43 -5.18 -10.45
C SER A 49 -7.66 -3.80 -11.03
N PRO A 50 -6.61 -2.97 -11.19
CA PRO A 50 -6.74 -1.67 -11.82
C PRO A 50 -7.36 -1.80 -13.20
N ALA A 51 -8.25 -0.87 -13.54
CA ALA A 51 -8.81 -0.84 -14.88
C ALA A 51 -7.73 -0.63 -15.97
N THR A 52 -7.99 -1.18 -17.15
CA THR A 52 -7.05 -1.14 -18.29
C THR A 52 -7.35 -0.01 -19.27
N THR A 53 -8.56 0.54 -19.29
CA THR A 53 -8.95 1.69 -20.12
C THR A 53 -8.85 3.00 -19.34
N ALA A 54 -8.68 4.12 -20.04
CA ALA A 54 -8.53 5.43 -19.41
C ALA A 54 -9.79 5.84 -18.65
N GLU A 55 -10.97 5.62 -19.25
CA GLU A 55 -12.26 5.98 -18.67
C GLU A 55 -12.53 5.20 -17.38
N ALA A 56 -12.23 3.90 -17.38
CA ALA A 56 -12.44 3.06 -16.20
C ALA A 56 -11.41 3.38 -15.09
N ARG A 57 -10.18 3.78 -15.42
CA ARG A 57 -9.23 4.29 -14.42
C ARG A 57 -9.71 5.59 -13.78
N MET A 58 -10.33 6.47 -14.55
CA MET A 58 -10.94 7.69 -14.00
C MET A 58 -12.08 7.35 -13.04
N ILE A 59 -12.85 6.29 -13.33
CA ILE A 59 -13.89 5.79 -12.43
C ILE A 59 -13.27 5.20 -11.15
N ASP A 60 -12.23 4.36 -11.27
CA ASP A 60 -11.51 3.81 -10.11
C ASP A 60 -10.99 4.93 -9.20
N GLN A 61 -10.38 5.96 -9.78
CA GLN A 61 -9.86 7.13 -9.06
C GLN A 61 -10.99 7.97 -8.43
N ALA A 62 -12.08 8.21 -9.16
CA ALA A 62 -13.21 9.00 -8.68
C ALA A 62 -14.00 8.28 -7.56
N THR A 63 -14.03 6.95 -7.60
CA THR A 63 -14.65 6.11 -6.55
C THR A 63 -13.70 5.82 -5.38
N GLY A 64 -12.39 6.05 -5.56
CA GLY A 64 -11.36 5.73 -4.59
C GLY A 64 -11.07 4.22 -4.47
N ALA A 65 -11.47 3.42 -5.46
CA ALA A 65 -11.23 1.98 -5.45
C ALA A 65 -9.73 1.65 -5.52
N ASP A 66 -8.98 2.48 -6.25
CA ASP A 66 -7.52 2.40 -6.36
C ASP A 66 -6.81 2.67 -5.03
N ILE A 67 -7.14 3.78 -4.35
CA ILE A 67 -6.53 4.13 -3.07
C ILE A 67 -6.95 3.15 -1.96
N ALA A 68 -8.19 2.65 -1.99
CA ALA A 68 -8.64 1.64 -1.04
C ALA A 68 -7.88 0.32 -1.20
N PHE A 69 -7.58 -0.08 -2.44
CA PHE A 69 -6.70 -1.22 -2.70
C PHE A 69 -5.27 -0.95 -2.20
N LEU A 70 -4.70 0.21 -2.54
CA LEU A 70 -3.34 0.54 -2.12
C LEU A 70 -3.20 0.58 -0.59
N GLN A 71 -4.22 1.04 0.14
CA GLN A 71 -4.21 1.00 1.60
C GLN A 71 -4.20 -0.44 2.13
N ARG A 72 -5.10 -1.32 1.68
CA ARG A 72 -5.12 -2.72 2.13
C ARG A 72 -3.82 -3.46 1.81
N PHE A 73 -3.26 -3.19 0.62
CA PHE A 73 -1.98 -3.77 0.24
C PHE A 73 -0.84 -3.21 1.09
N SER A 74 -0.88 -1.91 1.40
CA SER A 74 0.07 -1.25 2.29
C SER A 74 0.09 -1.90 3.66
N ASP A 75 -1.07 -2.02 4.29
CA ASP A 75 -1.23 -2.62 5.62
C ASP A 75 -0.64 -4.04 5.65
N TRP A 76 -0.94 -4.86 4.62
CA TRP A 76 -0.41 -6.21 4.54
C TRP A 76 1.12 -6.25 4.35
N VAL A 77 1.70 -5.38 3.51
CA VAL A 77 3.15 -5.32 3.29
C VAL A 77 3.88 -4.87 4.56
N GLU A 78 3.31 -3.92 5.29
CA GLU A 78 3.82 -3.48 6.58
C GLU A 78 3.91 -4.65 7.56
N GLU A 79 2.82 -5.41 7.71
CA GLU A 79 2.76 -6.54 8.64
C GLU A 79 3.62 -7.74 8.23
N ASN A 80 3.77 -8.02 6.93
CA ASN A 80 4.28 -9.31 6.46
C ASN A 80 5.68 -9.26 5.82
N LEU A 81 6.15 -8.08 5.38
CA LEU A 81 7.42 -7.96 4.65
C LEU A 81 8.37 -6.96 5.27
N PHE A 82 7.85 -5.78 5.65
CA PHE A 82 8.70 -4.68 6.11
C PHE A 82 8.86 -4.68 7.63
N GLY A 83 7.82 -5.11 8.36
CA GLY A 83 7.71 -4.98 9.81
C GLY A 83 7.10 -3.64 10.20
N THR A 84 6.76 -3.48 11.47
CA THR A 84 6.35 -2.21 12.07
C THR A 84 7.52 -1.58 12.85
N PRO A 85 7.54 -0.26 13.11
CA PRO A 85 8.55 0.37 13.97
C PRO A 85 8.75 -0.37 15.29
N ASP A 86 7.66 -0.77 15.94
CA ASP A 86 7.70 -1.51 17.20
C ASP A 86 8.43 -2.85 17.07
N GLN A 87 8.31 -3.55 15.94
CA GLN A 87 9.02 -4.81 15.68
C GLN A 87 10.49 -4.63 15.28
N ILE A 88 10.86 -3.47 14.73
CA ILE A 88 12.23 -3.17 14.30
C ILE A 88 13.07 -2.66 15.49
N PHE A 89 12.44 -1.96 16.44
CA PHE A 89 13.13 -1.34 17.58
C PHE A 89 12.94 -2.05 18.93
N SER A 90 12.13 -3.12 19.01
CA SER A 90 12.07 -3.94 20.22
C SER A 90 13.32 -4.82 20.32
N GLU A 91 14.21 -4.49 21.27
CA GLU A 91 15.38 -5.27 21.69
C GLU A 91 14.98 -6.60 22.36
N ASP A 92 14.38 -7.53 21.61
CA ASP A 92 14.19 -8.92 22.06
C ASP A 92 14.50 -9.89 20.91
N ALA A 93 15.73 -9.81 20.38
CA ALA A 93 16.34 -10.81 19.49
C ALA A 93 17.53 -11.49 20.18
#